data_AF-A0A7H4GLN8-F1
#
_entry.id   AF-A0A7H4GLN8-F1
#
_cell.length_a   1.000
_cell.length_b   1.000
_cell.length_c   1.000
_cell.angle_alpha   90.00
_cell.angle_beta   90.00
_cell.angle_gamma   90.00
#
_symmetry.space_group_name_H-M   'P 1'
#
loop_
_entity.id
_entity.type
_entity.pdbx_description
1 polymer ?
#
loop_
_entity_poly.entity_id
_entity_poly.type
_entity_poly.pdbx_seq_one_letter_code
_entity_poly.pdbx_strand_id
1 'polypeptide(L)' 'MSHSVRDRVSSYRARMRRAGLRPVQIWVPDTRRPGFAEECRRQSFMLHDDRQEADLADWLDQVADDDGWQ' A
#
# COMPACT_ATOMS: atom_id res chain seq x y z
N MET A 1 -27.91 -6.43 17.21
CA MET A 1 -28.10 -5.30 16.28
C MET A 1 -26.91 -5.22 15.35
N SER A 2 -27.13 -5.05 14.04
CA SER A 2 -26.02 -4.94 13.07
C SER A 2 -25.33 -3.58 13.25
N HIS A 3 -24.04 -3.57 13.54
CA HIS A 3 -23.26 -2.35 13.60
C HIS A 3 -23.16 -1.72 12.20
N SER A 4 -23.39 -0.41 12.12
CA SER A 4 -23.25 0.30 10.86
C SER A 4 -21.80 0.19 10.35
N VAL A 5 -21.59 0.38 9.04
CA VAL A 5 -20.23 0.48 8.47
C VAL A 5 -19.41 1.55 9.20
N ARG A 6 -20.05 2.65 9.59
CA ARG A 6 -19.42 3.75 10.32
C ARG A 6 -18.90 3.31 11.69
N ASP A 7 -19.69 2.55 12.44
CA ASP A 7 -19.30 2.07 13.78
C ASP A 7 -18.12 1.10 13.71
N ARG A 8 -18.13 0.22 12.70
CA ARG A 8 -17.03 -0.72 12.43
C ARG A 8 -15.74 0.01 12.05
N VAL A 9 -15.81 0.99 11.15
CA VAL A 9 -14.64 1.79 10.73
C VAL A 9 -14.09 2.60 11.91
N SER A 10 -14.96 3.17 12.74
CA SER A 10 -14.54 3.92 13.94
C SER A 10 -13.79 3.03 14.93
N SER A 11 -14.37 1.87 15.25
CA SER A 11 -13.78 0.88 16.17
C SER A 11 -12.43 0.36 15.66
N TYR A 12 -12.33 0.07 14.36
CA TYR A 12 -11.08 -0.34 13.72
C TYR A 12 -10.01 0.74 13.82
N ARG A 13 -10.33 2.00 13.48
CA ARG A 13 -9.39 3.13 13.60
C ARG A 13 -8.94 3.35 15.04
N ALA A 14 -9.82 3.18 16.03
CA ALA A 14 -9.47 3.29 17.44
C ALA A 14 -8.47 2.19 17.86
N ARG A 15 -8.69 0.94 17.42
CA ARG A 15 -7.74 -0.16 17.64
C ARG A 15 -6.38 0.14 17.01
N MET A 16 -6.35 0.64 15.77
CA MET A 16 -5.07 0.93 15.10
C MET A 16 -4.30 2.07 15.76
N ARG A 17 -4.98 3.11 16.24
CA ARG A 17 -4.31 4.18 17.00
C ARG A 17 -3.70 3.68 18.30
N ARG A 18 -4.38 2.77 19.02
CA ARG A 18 -3.83 2.15 20.24
C ARG A 18 -2.60 1.28 19.94
N ALA A 19 -2.49 0.72 18.74
CA ALA A 19 -1.31 -0.01 18.27
C ALA A 19 -0.19 0.92 17.75
N GLY A 20 -0.31 2.24 17.93
CA GLY A 20 0.70 3.22 17.51
C GLY A 20 0.62 3.65 16.04
N LEU A 21 -0.38 3.20 15.27
CA LEU A 21 -0.51 3.55 13.86
C LEU A 21 -1.29 4.85 13.64
N ARG A 22 -0.87 5.63 12.63
CA ARG A 22 -1.56 6.84 12.18
C ARG A 22 -2.34 6.57 10.88
N PRO A 23 -3.64 6.89 10.81
CA PRO A 23 -4.36 6.81 9.54
C PRO A 23 -3.86 7.89 8.57
N VAL A 24 -3.59 7.49 7.32
CA VAL A 24 -3.28 8.40 6.21
C VAL A 24 -4.34 8.22 5.13
N GLN A 25 -4.87 9.33 4.62
CA GLN A 25 -5.77 9.32 3.46
C GLN A 25 -4.99 9.88 2.27
N ILE A 26 -4.82 9.03 1.25
CA ILE A 26 -4.19 9.39 -0.01
C ILE A 26 -5.19 9.18 -1.14
N TRP A 27 -5.08 10.01 -2.17
CA TRP A 27 -5.77 9.79 -3.43
C TRP A 27 -4.89 8.89 -4.30
N VAL A 28 -5.42 7.76 -4.71
CA VAL A 28 -4.78 6.82 -5.64
C VAL A 28 -5.54 6.82 -6.96
N PRO A 29 -4.89 6.48 -8.09
CA PRO A 29 -5.61 6.31 -9.35
C PRO A 29 -6.73 5.26 -9.20
N ASP A 30 -7.88 5.51 -9.83
CA ASP A 30 -9.01 4.57 -9.82
C ASP A 30 -8.70 3.37 -10.72
N THR A 31 -8.52 2.21 -10.10
CA THR A 31 -8.12 0.95 -10.75
C THR A 31 -9.19 0.39 -11.69
N ARG A 32 -10.42 0.91 -11.65
CA ARG A 32 -11.53 0.50 -12.52
C ARG A 32 -11.59 1.31 -13.81
N ARG A 33 -10.79 2.36 -13.95
CA ARG A 33 -10.77 3.16 -15.18
C ARG A 33 -10.19 2.34 -16.33
N PRO A 34 -10.82 2.39 -17.52
CA PRO A 34 -10.19 1.85 -18.73
C PRO A 34 -8.80 2.48 -18.91
N GLY A 35 -7.80 1.66 -19.26
CA GLY A 35 -6.42 2.13 -19.41
C GLY A 35 -5.54 1.98 -18.17
N PHE A 36 -6.10 1.64 -17.00
CA PHE A 36 -5.31 1.56 -15.76
C PHE A 36 -4.20 0.49 -15.87
N ALA A 37 -4.51 -0.69 -16.40
CA ALA A 37 -3.53 -1.77 -16.55
C ALA A 37 -2.44 -1.43 -17.58
N GLU A 38 -2.77 -0.71 -18.64
CA GLU A 38 -1.84 -0.17 -19.62
C GLU A 38 -0.89 0.85 -18.99
N GLU A 39 -1.43 1.77 -18.18
CA GLU A 39 -0.63 2.78 -17.49
C GLU A 39 0.29 2.15 -16.46
N CYS A 40 -0.18 1.18 -15.69
CA CYS A 40 0.69 0.40 -14.79
C CYS A 40 1.84 -0.24 -15.56
N ARG A 41 1.56 -0.93 -16.67
CA ARG A 41 2.60 -1.54 -17.51
C ARG A 41 3.60 -0.49 -18.01
N ARG A 42 3.09 0.63 -18.54
CA ARG A 42 3.92 1.72 -19.06
C ARG A 42 4.85 2.28 -17.98
N GLN A 43 4.35 2.52 -16.78
CA GLN A 43 5.14 3.03 -15.66
C GLN A 43 6.15 2.01 -15.16
N SER A 44 5.77 0.74 -15.01
CA SER A 44 6.70 -0.33 -14.63
C SER A 44 7.86 -0.45 -15.63
N PHE A 45 7.59 -0.37 -16.94
CA PHE A 45 8.65 -0.38 -17.95
C PHE A 45 9.60 0.81 -17.87
N MET A 46 9.13 1.98 -17.43
CA MET A 46 10.01 3.14 -17.25
C MET A 46 11.05 2.95 -16.14
N LEU A 47 10.81 2.03 -15.20
CA LEU A 47 11.69 1.76 -14.07
C LEU A 47 12.66 0.60 -14.32
N HIS A 48 12.57 -0.11 -15.46
CA HIS A 48 13.29 -1.38 -15.69
C HIS A 48 14.81 -1.29 -15.51
N ASP A 49 15.42 -0.17 -15.91
CA ASP A 49 16.86 0.10 -15.79
C ASP A 49 17.12 1.35 -14.92
N ASP A 50 16.15 1.72 -14.06
CA ASP A 50 16.31 2.85 -13.18
C ASP A 50 17.22 2.49 -11.99
N ARG A 51 18.31 3.25 -11.84
CA ARG A 51 19.29 2.99 -10.77
C ARG A 51 18.69 3.19 -9.37
N GLN A 52 17.77 4.13 -9.21
CA GLN A 52 17.15 4.39 -7.91
C GLN A 52 16.20 3.25 -7.54
N GLU A 53 15.48 2.69 -8.51
CA GLU A 53 14.66 1.49 -8.30
C GLU A 53 15.53 0.29 -7.88
N ALA A 54 16.66 0.07 -8.54
CA ALA A 54 17.60 -0.99 -8.16
C ALA A 54 18.16 -0.79 -6.74
N ASP A 55 18.66 0.41 -6.42
CA ASP A 55 19.18 0.74 -5.09
C ASP A 55 18.10 0.60 -4.00
N LEU A 56 16.85 0.96 -4.32
CA LEU A 56 15.71 0.82 -3.41
C LEU A 56 15.33 -0.64 -3.18
N ALA A 57 15.28 -1.45 -4.23
CA ALA A 57 14.99 -2.89 -4.13
C ALA A 57 16.04 -3.60 -3.27
N ASP A 58 17.34 -3.34 -3.53
CA ASP A 58 18.44 -3.89 -2.74
C ASP A 58 18.35 -3.47 -1.26
N TRP A 59 17.95 -2.22 -0.99
CA TRP A 59 17.76 -1.74 0.38
C TRP A 59 16.56 -2.41 1.06
N LEU A 60 15.43 -2.56 0.35
CA LEU A 60 14.23 -3.21 0.87
C LEU A 60 14.52 -4.66 1.27
N ASP A 61 15.23 -5.41 0.42
CA ASP A 61 15.63 -6.79 0.70
C ASP A 61 16.53 -6.90 1.96
N GLN A 62 17.36 -5.88 2.22
CA GLN A 62 18.23 -5.85 3.41
C GLN A 62 17.48 -5.53 4.71
N VAL A 63 16.39 -4.76 4.65
CA VAL A 63 15.64 -4.31 5.83
C VAL A 63 14.34 -5.06 6.06
N ALA A 64 13.92 -5.88 5.09
CA ALA A 64 12.77 -6.73 5.23
C ALA A 64 12.97 -7.71 6.39
N ASP A 65 11.91 -7.88 7.18
CA ASP A 65 11.81 -8.89 8.22
C ASP A 65 10.58 -9.74 7.90
N ASP A 66 10.81 -10.77 7.11
CA ASP A 66 9.83 -11.76 6.68
C ASP A 66 9.61 -12.88 7.73
N ASP A 67 10.22 -12.76 8.92
CA ASP A 67 10.02 -13.73 10.00
C ASP A 67 8.53 -13.87 10.35
N GLY A 68 8.02 -15.09 10.20
CA GLY A 68 6.62 -15.42 10.50
C GLY A 68 5.62 -15.14 9.37
N TRP A 69 6.08 -14.75 8.18
CA TRP A 69 5.24 -14.65 6.98
C TRP A 69 5.09 -16.06 6.37
N GLN A 70 4.06 -16.79 6.79
CA GLN A 70 3.60 -18.04 6.14
C GLN A 70 2.25 -17.84 5.45
#